data_AF-A0AA39I120-F1
#
_entry.id   AF-A0AA39I120-F1
#
_cell.length_a   1.000
_cell.length_b   1.000
_cell.length_c   1.000
_cell.angle_alpha   90.00
_cell.angle_beta   90.00
_cell.angle_gamma   90.00
#
_symmetry.space_group_name_H-M   'P 1'
#
loop_
_entity.id
_entity.type
_entity.pdbx_description
1 polymer ?
#
loop_
_entity_poly.entity_id
_entity_poly.type
_entity_poly.pdbx_seq_one_letter_code
_entity_poly.pdbx_strand_id
1 'polypeptide(L)'
;MSKTWVNAKGLLPLLKVGDIIEFPQVLGIAMGRAIFIGEKKIIHFSPGTGSRGYDVKIKTLKDEDTCHKNNSSDSKWIPFPADRIKERALRLLDEKADLSSMKNGEDFVNWCRYGNPDERRPVKINERGPGYKSEYMSAKELATHLEAGDLLERENSAYEHWLVYVGLCMGYDHVVFELTQSSGSSSSSSGKAIIRWIDLFELEGSYRVNNSSDERWRPLPSEEIRNRAIGKYNEEQKDYRIWSNNCEHFVNWCRYGRSVSFQVENKSSLSLLWKYLTGSGGCC
;
A
#
# COMPACT_ATOMS: atom_id res chain seq x y z
N MET A 1 -24.83 -0.48 -15.79
CA MET A 1 -23.93 -0.11 -16.89
C MET A 1 -23.58 -1.38 -17.66
N SER A 2 -23.61 -1.36 -18.99
CA SER A 2 -23.23 -2.51 -19.83
C SER A 2 -21.74 -2.81 -19.66
N LYS A 3 -21.38 -4.09 -19.48
CA LYS A 3 -19.96 -4.50 -19.45
C LYS A 3 -19.35 -4.30 -20.84
N THR A 4 -18.27 -3.53 -20.92
CA THR A 4 -17.51 -3.37 -22.16
C THR A 4 -16.54 -4.53 -22.28
N TRP A 5 -16.83 -5.45 -23.20
CA TRP A 5 -15.99 -6.59 -23.52
C TRP A 5 -14.93 -6.18 -24.54
N VAL A 6 -13.69 -6.61 -24.33
CA VAL A 6 -12.56 -6.29 -25.21
C VAL A 6 -11.73 -7.55 -25.48
N ASN A 7 -10.94 -7.52 -26.55
CA ASN A 7 -9.92 -8.53 -26.78
C ASN A 7 -8.79 -8.36 -25.76
N ALA A 8 -8.27 -9.47 -25.24
CA ALA A 8 -7.18 -9.48 -24.28
C ALA A 8 -5.96 -8.69 -24.75
N LYS A 9 -5.64 -8.70 -26.06
CA LYS A 9 -4.57 -7.86 -26.63
C LYS A 9 -4.67 -6.39 -26.24
N GLY A 10 -5.89 -5.84 -26.24
CA GLY A 10 -6.15 -4.45 -25.85
C GLY A 10 -6.20 -4.24 -24.33
N LEU A 11 -6.54 -5.29 -23.57
CA LEU A 11 -6.65 -5.22 -22.12
C LEU A 11 -5.30 -5.40 -21.41
N LEU A 12 -4.43 -6.26 -21.94
CA LEU A 12 -3.15 -6.66 -21.33
C LEU A 12 -2.27 -5.49 -20.85
N PRO A 13 -2.09 -4.39 -21.61
CA PRO A 13 -1.29 -3.25 -21.15
C PRO A 13 -1.88 -2.52 -19.93
N LEU A 14 -3.17 -2.72 -19.63
CA LEU A 14 -3.89 -2.06 -18.53
C LEU A 14 -4.03 -2.94 -17.29
N LEU A 15 -3.67 -4.22 -17.39
CA LEU A 15 -3.81 -5.18 -16.31
C LEU A 15 -2.66 -5.08 -15.32
N LYS A 16 -3.02 -5.12 -14.04
CA LYS A 16 -2.10 -5.27 -12.92
C LYS A 16 -2.26 -6.65 -12.29
N VAL A 17 -1.18 -7.19 -11.75
CA VAL A 17 -1.23 -8.44 -10.97
C VAL A 17 -2.31 -8.31 -9.88
N GLY A 18 -3.13 -9.35 -9.75
CA GLY A 18 -4.27 -9.39 -8.82
C GLY A 18 -5.58 -8.87 -9.41
N ASP A 19 -5.59 -8.26 -10.60
CA ASP A 19 -6.82 -7.86 -11.29
C ASP A 19 -7.73 -9.06 -11.56
N ILE A 20 -9.03 -8.87 -11.35
CA ILE A 20 -10.05 -9.85 -11.67
C ILE A 20 -10.39 -9.71 -13.15
N ILE A 21 -10.30 -10.82 -13.87
CA ILE A 21 -10.69 -10.92 -15.28
C ILE A 21 -11.95 -11.79 -15.36
N GLU A 22 -12.96 -11.29 -16.07
CA GLU A 22 -14.16 -12.02 -16.42
C GLU A 22 -14.13 -12.41 -17.90
N PHE A 23 -14.71 -13.56 -18.19
CA PHE A 23 -14.90 -14.09 -19.53
C PHE A 23 -16.40 -14.21 -19.82
N PRO A 24 -16.83 -14.01 -21.08
CA PRO A 24 -18.23 -14.13 -21.45
C PRO A 24 -18.76 -15.53 -21.16
N GLN A 25 -20.05 -15.61 -20.85
CA GLN A 25 -20.71 -16.89 -20.65
C GLN A 25 -20.73 -17.68 -21.96
N VAL A 26 -20.36 -18.95 -21.90
CA VAL A 26 -20.54 -19.89 -23.01
C VAL A 26 -21.68 -20.83 -22.62
N LEU A 27 -22.73 -20.87 -23.45
CA LEU A 27 -23.86 -21.82 -23.34
C LEU A 27 -24.60 -21.81 -21.97
N GLY A 28 -24.80 -20.65 -21.36
CA GLY A 28 -25.59 -20.52 -20.12
C GLY A 28 -24.87 -20.94 -18.83
N ILE A 29 -23.57 -21.25 -18.90
CA ILE A 29 -22.73 -21.49 -17.72
C ILE A 29 -22.36 -20.14 -17.08
N ALA A 30 -22.23 -20.11 -15.75
CA ALA A 30 -21.79 -18.94 -14.99
C ALA A 30 -20.53 -18.29 -15.61
N MET A 31 -20.44 -16.95 -15.52
CA MET A 31 -19.29 -16.20 -16.08
C MET A 31 -17.97 -16.76 -15.54
N GLY A 32 -17.05 -17.10 -16.44
CA GLY A 32 -15.70 -17.51 -16.06
C GLY A 32 -14.99 -16.34 -15.40
N ARG A 33 -14.31 -16.59 -14.27
CA ARG A 33 -13.53 -15.57 -13.56
C ARG A 33 -12.14 -16.08 -13.23
N ALA A 34 -11.17 -15.19 -13.33
CA ALA A 34 -9.78 -15.51 -13.08
C ALA A 34 -9.04 -14.34 -12.42
N ILE A 35 -7.93 -14.65 -11.76
CA ILE A 35 -6.97 -13.66 -11.25
C ILE A 35 -5.82 -13.53 -12.24
N PHE A 36 -5.50 -12.31 -12.67
CA PHE A 36 -4.31 -12.03 -13.46
C PHE A 36 -3.06 -12.13 -12.59
N ILE A 37 -2.05 -12.91 -13.01
CA ILE A 37 -0.81 -13.12 -12.24
C ILE A 37 0.45 -12.59 -12.92
N GLY A 38 0.28 -11.84 -14.02
CA GLY A 38 1.35 -11.25 -14.84
C GLY A 38 1.66 -12.05 -16.09
N GLU A 39 2.39 -11.45 -17.05
CA GLU A 39 2.90 -12.14 -18.25
C GLU A 39 1.85 -12.91 -19.07
N LYS A 40 0.67 -12.31 -19.29
CA LYS A 40 -0.49 -12.98 -19.92
C LYS A 40 -1.00 -14.23 -19.17
N LYS A 41 -0.54 -14.54 -17.96
CA LYS A 41 -0.99 -15.69 -17.19
C LYS A 41 -2.13 -15.31 -16.26
N ILE A 42 -3.09 -16.22 -16.15
CA ILE A 42 -4.26 -16.11 -15.26
C ILE A 42 -4.40 -17.41 -14.46
N ILE A 43 -4.97 -17.31 -13.25
CA ILE A 43 -5.43 -18.47 -12.49
C ILE A 43 -6.95 -18.51 -12.58
N HIS A 44 -7.46 -19.54 -13.24
CA HIS A 44 -8.88 -19.70 -13.54
C HIS A 44 -9.47 -20.81 -12.68
N PHE A 45 -10.60 -20.51 -12.03
CA PHE A 45 -11.42 -21.48 -11.32
C PHE A 45 -12.55 -21.97 -12.21
N SER A 46 -12.72 -23.28 -12.31
CA SER A 46 -13.80 -23.93 -13.05
C SER A 46 -14.48 -25.00 -12.19
N PRO A 47 -15.79 -25.26 -12.38
CA PRO A 47 -16.40 -26.47 -11.86
C PRO A 47 -15.64 -27.71 -12.36
N GLY A 48 -15.51 -28.72 -11.50
CA GLY A 48 -14.74 -29.94 -11.75
C GLY A 48 -15.50 -31.17 -11.29
N THR A 49 -15.19 -32.32 -11.88
CA THR A 49 -15.86 -33.60 -11.57
C THR A 49 -15.12 -34.43 -10.51
N GLY A 50 -14.02 -33.91 -9.97
CA GLY A 50 -13.23 -34.57 -8.92
C GLY A 50 -13.85 -34.44 -7.53
N SER A 51 -13.21 -35.04 -6.53
CA SER A 51 -13.66 -35.06 -5.12
C SER A 51 -13.94 -33.68 -4.50
N ARG A 52 -13.33 -32.62 -5.05
CA ARG A 52 -13.51 -31.22 -4.62
C ARG A 52 -14.68 -30.50 -5.30
N GLY A 53 -15.19 -31.02 -6.41
CA GLY A 53 -16.22 -30.34 -7.22
C GLY A 53 -15.73 -29.13 -8.03
N TYR A 54 -14.43 -28.82 -8.01
CA TYR A 54 -13.81 -27.72 -8.77
C TYR A 54 -12.39 -28.05 -9.25
N ASP A 55 -11.90 -27.24 -10.19
CA ASP A 55 -10.57 -27.30 -10.81
C ASP A 55 -9.98 -25.89 -10.90
N VAL A 56 -8.74 -25.72 -10.43
CA VAL A 56 -8.01 -24.45 -10.48
C VAL A 56 -6.77 -24.65 -11.34
N LYS A 57 -6.64 -23.85 -12.40
CA LYS A 57 -5.55 -24.00 -13.37
C LYS A 57 -4.93 -22.66 -13.75
N ILE A 58 -3.62 -22.66 -13.94
CA ILE A 58 -2.94 -21.59 -14.66
C ILE A 58 -3.28 -21.73 -16.14
N LYS A 59 -3.73 -20.65 -16.76
CA LYS A 59 -3.94 -20.54 -18.20
C LYS A 59 -3.19 -19.34 -18.76
N THR A 60 -2.88 -19.41 -20.05
CA THR A 60 -2.36 -18.26 -20.79
C THR A 60 -3.53 -17.57 -21.48
N LEU A 61 -3.67 -16.27 -21.24
CA LEU A 61 -4.62 -15.38 -21.89
C LEU A 61 -4.13 -15.13 -23.32
N LYS A 62 -4.90 -15.60 -24.31
CA LYS A 62 -4.59 -15.41 -25.73
C LYS A 62 -5.07 -14.04 -26.17
N ASP A 63 -4.42 -13.47 -27.17
CA ASP A 63 -4.67 -12.10 -27.61
C ASP A 63 -6.12 -11.89 -28.11
N GLU A 64 -6.71 -12.95 -28.67
CA GLU A 64 -8.07 -13.05 -29.18
C GLU A 64 -9.13 -13.36 -28.11
N ASP A 65 -8.74 -13.67 -26.87
CA ASP A 65 -9.70 -13.98 -25.81
C ASP A 65 -10.55 -12.74 -25.49
N THR A 66 -11.87 -12.88 -25.62
CA THR A 66 -12.81 -11.84 -25.19
C THR A 66 -12.89 -11.84 -23.67
N CYS A 67 -12.54 -10.72 -23.04
CA CYS A 67 -12.52 -10.60 -21.59
C CYS A 67 -12.83 -9.18 -21.11
N HIS A 68 -13.01 -9.04 -19.80
CA HIS A 68 -13.33 -7.78 -19.13
C HIS A 68 -12.66 -7.72 -17.76
N LYS A 69 -12.00 -6.61 -17.41
CA LYS A 69 -11.48 -6.39 -16.06
C LYS A 69 -12.63 -5.98 -15.11
N ASN A 70 -12.85 -6.73 -14.04
CA ASN A 70 -13.92 -6.45 -13.07
C ASN A 70 -13.41 -6.35 -11.62
N ASN A 71 -12.85 -5.19 -11.26
CA ASN A 71 -12.54 -4.87 -9.86
C ASN A 71 -13.65 -4.02 -9.22
N SER A 72 -14.92 -4.17 -9.61
CA SER A 72 -16.01 -3.28 -9.13
C SER A 72 -16.16 -3.27 -7.60
N SER A 73 -15.85 -4.39 -6.95
CA SER A 73 -15.84 -4.52 -5.49
C SER A 73 -14.74 -3.71 -4.79
N ASP A 74 -13.73 -3.16 -5.50
CA ASP A 74 -12.73 -2.24 -4.93
C ASP A 74 -13.37 -0.95 -4.39
N SER A 75 -14.60 -0.62 -4.83
CA SER A 75 -15.38 0.49 -4.27
C SER A 75 -15.94 0.21 -2.88
N LYS A 76 -16.02 -1.07 -2.48
CA LYS A 76 -16.59 -1.54 -1.22
C LYS A 76 -15.53 -2.10 -0.28
N TRP A 77 -14.54 -2.78 -0.83
CA TRP A 77 -13.53 -3.53 -0.07
C TRP A 77 -12.14 -3.15 -0.54
N ILE A 78 -11.24 -2.87 0.40
CA ILE A 78 -9.83 -2.61 0.12
C ILE A 78 -9.18 -3.92 -0.32
N PRO A 79 -8.73 -4.05 -1.57
CA PRO A 79 -8.08 -5.27 -2.04
C PRO A 79 -6.78 -5.52 -1.27
N PHE A 80 -6.39 -6.79 -1.17
CA PHE A 80 -5.06 -7.15 -0.70
C PHE A 80 -3.98 -6.64 -1.69
N PRO A 81 -2.73 -6.48 -1.23
CA PRO A 81 -1.59 -6.25 -2.10
C PRO A 81 -1.48 -7.31 -3.21
N ALA A 82 -1.01 -6.92 -4.39
CA ALA A 82 -0.97 -7.77 -5.59
C ALA A 82 -0.22 -9.10 -5.38
N ASP A 83 0.88 -9.08 -4.63
CA ASP A 83 1.68 -10.24 -4.24
C ASP A 83 0.86 -11.21 -3.35
N ARG A 84 0.16 -10.70 -2.34
CA ARG A 84 -0.73 -11.48 -1.47
C ARG A 84 -1.88 -12.10 -2.30
N ILE A 85 -2.48 -11.35 -3.21
CA ILE A 85 -3.54 -11.87 -4.09
C ILE A 85 -3.01 -13.03 -4.93
N LYS A 86 -1.83 -12.84 -5.54
CA LYS A 86 -1.17 -13.87 -6.35
C LYS A 86 -0.81 -15.10 -5.52
N GLU A 87 -0.25 -14.92 -4.34
CA GLU A 87 0.10 -16.02 -3.43
C GLU A 87 -1.14 -16.82 -3.04
N ARG A 88 -2.24 -16.15 -2.67
CA ARG A 88 -3.53 -16.79 -2.35
C ARG A 88 -4.04 -17.61 -3.54
N ALA A 89 -4.02 -17.04 -4.74
CA ALA A 89 -4.45 -17.75 -5.94
C ALA A 89 -3.57 -18.97 -6.25
N LEU A 90 -2.25 -18.89 -6.02
CA LEU A 90 -1.31 -20.01 -6.21
C LEU A 90 -1.48 -21.13 -5.18
N ARG A 91 -1.80 -20.81 -3.91
CA ARG A 91 -2.02 -21.83 -2.86
C ARG A 91 -3.11 -22.83 -3.21
N LEU A 92 -4.07 -22.44 -4.05
CA LEU A 92 -5.16 -23.29 -4.52
C LEU A 92 -4.74 -24.28 -5.63
N LEU A 93 -3.60 -24.07 -6.27
CA LEU A 93 -3.01 -25.05 -7.20
C LEU A 93 -2.35 -26.22 -6.46
N ASP A 94 -1.72 -25.92 -5.32
CA ASP A 94 -0.90 -26.88 -4.54
C ASP A 94 -1.73 -27.75 -3.59
N GLU A 95 -3.06 -27.72 -3.68
CA GLU A 95 -3.97 -28.49 -2.83
C GLU A 95 -3.91 -28.17 -1.32
N LYS A 96 -3.12 -27.18 -0.89
CA LYS A 96 -2.82 -26.88 0.53
C LYS A 96 -3.92 -26.14 1.30
N ALA A 97 -4.93 -25.60 0.64
CA ALA A 97 -5.99 -24.84 1.28
C ALA A 97 -7.30 -25.66 1.36
N ASP A 98 -7.80 -25.88 2.58
CA ASP A 98 -9.16 -26.39 2.80
C ASP A 98 -10.16 -25.25 2.59
N LEU A 99 -10.90 -25.32 1.49
CA LEU A 99 -11.86 -24.30 1.06
C LEU A 99 -13.20 -24.93 0.69
N SER A 100 -13.72 -25.76 1.58
CA SER A 100 -15.06 -26.37 1.51
C SER A 100 -16.21 -25.37 1.27
N SER A 101 -15.97 -24.07 1.47
CA SER A 101 -16.95 -22.99 1.26
C SER A 101 -16.96 -22.36 -0.14
N MET A 102 -15.97 -22.61 -1.00
CA MET A 102 -15.92 -22.03 -2.35
C MET A 102 -16.83 -22.78 -3.33
N LYS A 103 -17.86 -22.10 -3.84
CA LYS A 103 -18.87 -22.73 -4.70
C LYS A 103 -18.67 -22.43 -6.18
N ASN A 104 -18.01 -21.34 -6.50
CA ASN A 104 -17.88 -20.87 -7.88
C ASN A 104 -16.67 -19.92 -8.07
N GLY A 105 -16.44 -19.51 -9.32
CA GLY A 105 -15.34 -18.61 -9.67
C GLY A 105 -15.44 -17.21 -9.03
N GLU A 106 -16.63 -16.75 -8.63
CA GLU A 106 -16.81 -15.50 -7.89
C GLU A 106 -16.24 -15.59 -6.48
N ASP A 107 -16.56 -16.67 -5.76
CA ASP A 107 -16.04 -16.92 -4.42
C ASP A 107 -14.52 -17.00 -4.45
N PHE A 108 -13.97 -17.70 -5.46
CA PHE A 108 -12.54 -17.80 -5.69
C PHE A 108 -11.87 -16.44 -5.86
N VAL A 109 -12.30 -15.62 -6.83
CA VAL A 109 -11.64 -14.34 -7.11
C VAL A 109 -11.81 -13.35 -5.96
N ASN A 110 -12.98 -13.36 -5.29
CA ASN A 110 -13.23 -12.51 -4.13
C ASN A 110 -12.38 -12.93 -2.93
N TRP A 111 -12.24 -14.22 -2.67
CA TRP A 111 -11.37 -14.71 -1.61
C TRP A 111 -9.89 -14.40 -1.89
N CYS A 112 -9.45 -14.51 -3.15
CA CYS A 112 -8.09 -14.13 -3.53
C CYS A 112 -7.86 -12.63 -3.30
N ARG A 113 -8.78 -11.79 -3.77
CA ARG A 113 -8.61 -10.33 -3.80
C ARG A 113 -8.90 -9.64 -2.46
N TYR A 114 -9.89 -10.10 -1.70
CA TYR A 114 -10.39 -9.41 -0.50
C TYR A 114 -10.37 -10.22 0.78
N GLY A 115 -10.14 -11.54 0.71
CA GLY A 115 -10.13 -12.40 1.90
C GLY A 115 -11.46 -13.11 2.17
N ASN A 116 -11.49 -13.84 3.27
CA ASN A 116 -12.74 -14.37 3.83
C ASN A 116 -13.69 -13.20 4.17
N PRO A 117 -15.03 -13.39 4.15
CA PRO A 117 -15.98 -12.33 4.49
C PRO A 117 -15.62 -11.55 5.77
N ASP A 118 -15.17 -12.25 6.82
CA ASP A 118 -14.79 -11.66 8.10
C ASP A 118 -13.44 -10.92 8.08
N GLU A 119 -12.59 -11.18 7.08
CA GLU A 119 -11.29 -10.52 6.86
C GLU A 119 -11.40 -9.28 5.94
N ARG A 120 -12.55 -9.07 5.29
CA ARG A 120 -12.71 -8.00 4.30
C ARG A 120 -12.63 -6.64 4.98
N ARG A 121 -11.72 -5.81 4.48
CA ARG A 121 -11.55 -4.42 4.95
C ARG A 121 -12.48 -3.50 4.16
N PRO A 122 -13.51 -2.89 4.75
CA PRO A 122 -14.39 -1.97 4.03
C PRO A 122 -13.62 -0.72 3.59
N VAL A 123 -13.97 -0.21 2.42
CA VAL A 123 -13.57 1.15 2.02
C VAL A 123 -14.32 2.12 2.93
N LYS A 124 -13.58 2.88 3.74
CA LYS A 124 -14.15 3.97 4.52
C LYS A 124 -14.40 5.13 3.56
N ILE A 125 -15.67 5.40 3.24
CA ILE A 125 -16.05 6.52 2.37
C ILE A 125 -15.92 7.80 3.21
N ASN A 126 -14.77 8.47 3.07
CA ASN A 126 -14.44 9.84 3.52
C ASN A 126 -15.30 10.45 4.64
N GLU A 127 -15.07 10.02 5.88
CA GLU A 127 -15.20 10.94 7.03
C GLU A 127 -14.01 11.91 7.11
N ARG A 128 -12.94 11.60 6.37
CA ARG A 128 -11.66 12.31 6.38
C ARG A 128 -11.53 13.18 5.14
N GLY A 129 -11.68 14.49 5.31
CA GLY A 129 -11.40 15.46 4.25
C GLY A 129 -9.91 15.56 3.92
N PRO A 130 -9.54 16.28 2.83
CA PRO A 130 -8.16 16.69 2.60
C PRO A 130 -7.61 17.37 3.85
N GLY A 131 -6.37 17.03 4.22
CA GLY A 131 -5.70 17.63 5.37
C GLY A 131 -6.00 16.93 6.69
N TYR A 132 -6.71 15.78 6.68
CA TYR A 132 -7.13 15.10 7.90
C TYR A 132 -5.99 14.92 8.91
N LYS A 133 -6.31 15.29 10.15
CA LYS A 133 -5.40 15.23 11.28
C LYS A 133 -6.18 14.74 12.50
N SER A 134 -5.73 13.65 13.12
CA SER A 134 -6.36 13.08 14.31
C SER A 134 -5.76 13.65 15.59
N GLU A 135 -6.43 13.38 16.71
CA GLU A 135 -5.80 13.45 18.04
C GLU A 135 -4.70 12.39 18.17
N TYR A 136 -3.80 12.60 19.13
CA TYR A 136 -2.80 11.61 19.51
C TYR A 136 -3.45 10.46 20.27
N MET A 137 -3.04 9.24 19.95
CA MET A 137 -3.56 8.01 20.56
C MET A 137 -2.51 6.91 20.55
N SER A 138 -2.76 5.83 21.29
CA SER A 138 -1.89 4.66 21.28
C SER A 138 -1.92 3.95 19.92
N ALA A 139 -0.89 3.15 19.62
CA ALA A 139 -0.85 2.34 18.40
C ALA A 139 -2.07 1.42 18.23
N LYS A 140 -2.58 0.87 19.35
CA LYS A 140 -3.76 -0.01 19.36
C LYS A 140 -5.04 0.74 18.95
N GLU A 141 -5.23 1.94 19.46
CA GLU A 141 -6.37 2.80 19.09
C GLU A 141 -6.22 3.30 17.65
N LEU A 142 -5.01 3.63 17.23
CA LEU A 142 -4.73 4.08 15.88
C LEU A 142 -5.05 3.00 14.84
N ALA A 143 -4.76 1.74 15.14
CA ALA A 143 -4.99 0.60 14.24
C ALA A 143 -6.42 0.50 13.70
N THR A 144 -7.43 0.90 14.47
CA THR A 144 -8.85 0.85 14.05
C THR A 144 -9.23 2.00 13.11
N HIS A 145 -8.39 3.04 13.07
CA HIS A 145 -8.60 4.28 12.36
C HIS A 145 -7.75 4.42 11.10
N LEU A 146 -6.68 3.63 10.96
CA LEU A 146 -5.70 3.81 9.88
C LEU A 146 -6.17 3.35 8.50
N GLU A 147 -5.72 4.10 7.49
CA GLU A 147 -5.84 3.78 6.09
C GLU A 147 -4.45 3.68 5.46
N ALA A 148 -4.24 2.68 4.60
CA ALA A 148 -2.95 2.49 3.95
C ALA A 148 -2.56 3.76 3.15
N GLY A 149 -1.40 4.30 3.46
CA GLY A 149 -0.89 5.57 2.94
C GLY A 149 -0.88 6.70 3.97
N ASP A 150 -1.55 6.55 5.11
CA ASP A 150 -1.56 7.54 6.21
C ASP A 150 -0.15 7.84 6.71
N LEU A 151 0.12 9.12 6.96
CA LEU A 151 1.33 9.56 7.64
C LEU A 151 1.08 9.62 9.15
N LEU A 152 2.00 9.03 9.91
CA LEU A 152 1.95 9.02 11.36
C LEU A 152 2.97 10.00 11.91
N GLU A 153 2.53 10.87 12.81
CA GLU A 153 3.38 11.79 13.55
C GLU A 153 3.42 11.35 15.01
N ARG A 154 4.62 11.24 15.57
CA ARG A 154 4.81 10.94 17.00
C ARG A 154 4.64 12.18 17.85
N GLU A 155 3.97 12.03 18.99
CA GLU A 155 3.84 13.08 19.98
C GLU A 155 5.19 13.42 20.63
N ASN A 156 5.45 14.71 20.89
CA ASN A 156 6.57 15.22 21.69
C ASN A 156 7.97 14.74 21.27
N SER A 157 8.19 14.42 19.99
CA SER A 157 9.51 14.07 19.51
C SER A 157 10.35 15.34 19.27
N ALA A 158 11.54 15.42 19.89
CA ALA A 158 12.47 16.55 19.75
C ALA A 158 12.88 16.86 18.29
N TYR A 159 12.68 15.88 17.40
CA TYR A 159 12.61 16.01 15.95
C TYR A 159 11.30 15.33 15.55
N GLU A 160 10.37 16.01 14.89
CA GLU A 160 9.07 15.46 14.47
C GLU A 160 9.30 14.09 13.80
N HIS A 161 8.99 13.00 14.50
CA HIS A 161 9.27 11.66 14.04
C HIS A 161 8.07 11.18 13.23
N TRP A 162 8.35 10.81 11.98
CA TRP A 162 7.33 10.50 11.00
C TRP A 162 7.46 9.07 10.50
N LEU A 163 6.31 8.42 10.35
CA LEU A 163 6.18 7.10 9.75
C LEU A 163 5.14 7.13 8.64
N VAL A 164 5.22 6.18 7.71
CA VAL A 164 4.17 5.92 6.73
C VAL A 164 3.54 4.56 7.01
N TYR A 165 2.23 4.54 7.27
CA TYR A 165 1.48 3.32 7.44
C TYR A 165 1.14 2.74 6.07
N VAL A 166 1.51 1.47 5.84
CA VAL A 166 1.19 0.77 4.60
C VAL A 166 0.13 -0.32 4.81
N GLY A 167 -0.19 -0.69 6.04
CA GLY A 167 -1.06 -1.84 6.32
C GLY A 167 -0.39 -3.15 5.92
N LEU A 168 -1.11 -4.05 5.23
CA LEU A 168 -0.62 -5.40 4.94
C LEU A 168 0.67 -5.41 4.08
N CYS A 169 1.80 -5.76 4.66
CA CYS A 169 3.10 -5.76 3.97
C CYS A 169 4.02 -6.82 4.58
N MET A 170 4.89 -7.45 3.79
CA MET A 170 5.85 -8.47 4.25
C MET A 170 5.22 -9.63 5.05
N GLY A 171 3.92 -9.92 4.85
CA GLY A 171 3.17 -10.92 5.61
C GLY A 171 2.44 -10.41 6.86
N TYR A 172 2.65 -9.16 7.27
CA TYR A 172 2.11 -8.54 8.49
C TYR A 172 1.02 -7.51 8.18
N ASP A 173 -0.06 -7.44 8.97
CA ASP A 173 -1.26 -6.63 8.65
C ASP A 173 -1.13 -5.14 8.94
N HIS A 174 -0.30 -4.74 9.90
CA HIS A 174 -0.14 -3.35 10.32
C HIS A 174 1.32 -2.90 10.23
N VAL A 175 1.85 -2.76 9.02
CA VAL A 175 3.23 -2.32 8.84
C VAL A 175 3.32 -0.80 8.70
N VAL A 176 4.30 -0.24 9.41
CA VAL A 176 4.76 1.14 9.22
C VAL A 176 6.21 1.13 8.75
N PHE A 177 6.60 2.12 7.95
CA PHE A 177 8.01 2.37 7.61
C PHE A 177 8.46 3.69 8.22
N GLU A 178 9.68 3.71 8.75
CA GLU A 178 10.33 4.91 9.25
C GLU A 178 11.77 5.02 8.76
N LEU A 179 12.27 6.25 8.73
CA LEU A 179 13.69 6.55 8.61
C LEU A 179 14.23 6.80 10.03
N THR A 180 15.23 6.05 10.48
CA THR A 180 15.84 6.22 11.81
C THR A 180 17.36 6.33 11.70
N GLN A 181 18.02 6.96 12.68
CA GLN A 181 19.48 7.00 12.73
C GLN A 181 20.01 5.73 13.39
N SER A 182 21.04 5.12 12.81
CA SER A 182 21.72 3.99 13.43
C SER A 182 22.41 4.44 14.72
N SER A 183 22.10 3.76 15.83
CA SER A 183 22.67 3.98 17.17
C SER A 183 24.16 3.55 17.24
N GLY A 184 25.03 4.28 16.55
CA GLY A 184 26.47 4.18 16.72
C GLY A 184 26.92 5.14 17.82
N SER A 185 27.29 4.61 18.98
CA SER A 185 27.81 5.36 20.13
C SER A 185 29.07 6.15 19.75
N SER A 186 28.95 7.44 19.42
CA SER A 186 29.96 8.46 19.70
C SER A 186 29.46 9.84 19.29
N SER A 187 29.78 10.82 20.13
CA SER A 187 29.40 12.24 20.11
C SER A 187 30.04 13.05 18.96
N SER A 188 29.98 12.56 17.73
CA SER A 188 30.51 13.26 16.55
C SER A 188 29.56 13.11 15.36
N SER A 189 29.06 14.26 14.88
CA SER A 189 28.31 14.51 13.63
C SER A 189 28.24 13.38 12.57
N SER A 190 27.00 13.08 12.14
CA SER A 190 26.56 12.24 10.99
C SER A 190 26.25 10.76 11.29
N GLY A 191 25.21 10.51 12.10
CA GLY A 191 24.57 9.19 12.17
C GLY A 191 23.96 8.78 10.83
N LYS A 192 24.25 7.56 10.37
CA LYS A 192 23.70 6.99 9.13
C LYS A 192 22.21 6.74 9.30
N ALA A 193 21.39 7.35 8.45
CA ALA A 193 19.95 7.13 8.43
C ALA A 193 19.60 5.84 7.66
N ILE A 194 18.75 5.00 8.23
CA ILE A 194 18.31 3.71 7.70
C ILE A 194 16.79 3.65 7.63
N ILE A 195 16.25 3.01 6.59
CA ILE A 195 14.82 2.70 6.52
C ILE A 195 14.59 1.36 7.21
N ARG A 196 13.64 1.33 8.16
CA ARG A 196 13.15 0.09 8.77
C ARG A 196 11.63 0.01 8.66
N TRP A 197 11.13 -1.22 8.70
CA TRP A 197 9.72 -1.49 8.91
C TRP A 197 9.51 -1.96 10.35
N ILE A 198 8.32 -1.70 10.89
CA ILE A 198 7.94 -2.06 12.25
C ILE A 198 6.48 -2.54 12.21
N ASP A 199 6.13 -3.52 13.04
CA ASP A 199 4.72 -3.78 13.36
C ASP A 199 4.18 -2.59 14.16
N LEU A 200 3.05 -2.03 13.74
CA LEU A 200 2.39 -0.92 14.41
C LEU A 200 2.23 -1.18 15.91
N PHE A 201 1.93 -2.42 16.32
CA PHE A 201 1.72 -2.76 17.74
C PHE A 201 3.00 -2.79 18.57
N GLU A 202 4.18 -2.76 17.94
CA GLU A 202 5.47 -2.59 18.61
C GLU A 202 5.84 -1.11 18.81
N LEU A 203 5.06 -0.18 18.26
CA LEU A 203 5.30 1.25 18.46
C LEU A 203 4.99 1.67 19.90
N GLU A 204 5.99 2.26 20.54
CA GLU A 204 5.85 2.90 21.84
C GLU A 204 5.55 4.41 21.69
N GLY A 205 4.69 4.91 22.57
CA GLY A 205 4.28 6.31 22.63
C GLY A 205 2.94 6.59 21.92
N SER A 206 2.60 7.88 21.84
CA SER A 206 1.38 8.35 21.19
C SER A 206 1.68 8.80 19.77
N TYR A 207 0.79 8.47 18.84
CA TYR A 207 0.87 8.84 17.44
C TYR A 207 -0.48 9.39 16.96
N ARG A 208 -0.45 10.22 15.92
CA ARG A 208 -1.65 10.66 15.21
C ARG A 208 -1.51 10.46 13.72
N VAL A 209 -2.64 10.32 13.03
CA VAL A 209 -2.66 10.54 11.58
C VAL A 209 -2.49 12.03 11.33
N ASN A 210 -1.54 12.40 10.47
CA ASN A 210 -1.37 13.78 10.03
C ASN A 210 -1.11 13.83 8.52
N ASN A 211 -2.21 13.92 7.76
CA ASN A 211 -2.19 14.12 6.32
C ASN A 211 -2.41 15.59 5.94
N SER A 212 -2.08 16.55 6.82
CA SER A 212 -2.29 18.00 6.60
C SER A 212 -1.76 18.51 5.25
N SER A 213 -0.68 17.92 4.74
CA SER A 213 -0.10 18.29 3.44
C SER A 213 -0.98 17.93 2.23
N ASP A 214 -2.03 17.13 2.40
CA ASP A 214 -3.02 16.86 1.36
C ASP A 214 -3.74 18.13 0.87
N GLU A 215 -3.82 19.18 1.70
CA GLU A 215 -4.36 20.49 1.31
C GLU A 215 -3.51 21.16 0.22
N ARG A 216 -2.21 20.83 0.17
CA ARG A 216 -1.23 21.45 -0.71
C ARG A 216 -0.85 20.54 -1.87
N TRP A 217 -0.80 19.22 -1.63
CA TRP A 217 -0.37 18.21 -2.59
C TRP A 217 -1.34 17.05 -2.65
N ARG A 218 -1.71 16.63 -3.86
CA ARG A 218 -2.55 15.45 -4.06
C ARG A 218 -1.79 14.18 -3.64
N PRO A 219 -2.32 13.34 -2.75
CA PRO A 219 -1.68 12.08 -2.39
C PRO A 219 -1.70 11.10 -3.57
N LEU A 220 -0.66 10.26 -3.63
CA LEU A 220 -0.56 9.14 -4.56
C LEU A 220 -1.52 8.01 -4.13
N PRO A 221 -1.89 7.09 -5.05
CA PRO A 221 -2.65 5.90 -4.68
C PRO A 221 -1.94 5.08 -3.60
N SER A 222 -2.67 4.50 -2.65
CA SER A 222 -2.10 3.76 -1.51
C SER A 222 -1.17 2.61 -1.92
N GLU A 223 -1.46 1.92 -3.02
CA GLU A 223 -0.59 0.90 -3.62
C GLU A 223 0.78 1.48 -4.01
N GLU A 224 0.77 2.67 -4.59
CA GLU A 224 1.93 3.36 -5.11
C GLU A 224 2.78 3.98 -3.98
N ILE A 225 2.14 4.42 -2.88
CA ILE A 225 2.81 4.82 -1.63
C ILE A 225 3.52 3.61 -0.99
N ARG A 226 2.83 2.47 -0.89
CA ARG A 226 3.39 1.21 -0.38
C ARG A 226 4.61 0.77 -1.20
N ASN A 227 4.49 0.77 -2.52
CA ASN A 227 5.58 0.37 -3.42
C ASN A 227 6.80 1.27 -3.26
N ARG A 228 6.61 2.59 -3.07
CA ARG A 228 7.69 3.52 -2.74
C ARG A 228 8.38 3.16 -1.43
N ALA A 229 7.63 2.94 -0.35
CA ALA A 229 8.19 2.60 0.95
C ALA A 229 9.01 1.28 0.91
N ILE A 230 8.45 0.23 0.29
CA ILE A 230 9.12 -1.06 0.11
C ILE A 230 10.36 -0.93 -0.79
N GLY A 231 10.23 -0.22 -1.92
CA GLY A 231 11.33 0.02 -2.85
C GLY A 231 12.49 0.72 -2.15
N LYS A 232 12.19 1.76 -1.36
CA LYS A 232 13.18 2.49 -0.56
C LYS A 232 13.88 1.59 0.45
N TYR A 233 13.10 0.82 1.21
CA TYR A 233 13.66 -0.15 2.16
C TYR A 233 14.62 -1.11 1.47
N ASN A 234 14.23 -1.70 0.33
CA ASN A 234 15.05 -2.64 -0.43
C ASN A 234 16.31 -2.02 -1.05
N GLU A 235 16.24 -0.77 -1.53
CA GLU A 235 17.40 -0.02 -2.03
C GLU A 235 18.43 0.19 -0.91
N GLU A 236 17.98 0.59 0.28
CA GLU A 236 18.88 0.84 1.41
C GLU A 236 19.56 -0.42 1.94
N GLN A 237 18.90 -1.58 1.88
CA GLN A 237 19.51 -2.86 2.24
C GLN A 237 20.64 -3.26 1.27
N LYS A 238 20.67 -2.73 0.05
CA LYS A 238 21.66 -3.08 -0.99
C LYS A 238 22.82 -2.10 -1.05
N ASP A 239 22.52 -0.80 -1.06
CA ASP A 239 23.50 0.25 -1.39
C ASP A 239 23.91 1.10 -0.19
N TYR A 240 23.34 0.86 1.02
CA TYR A 240 23.73 1.54 2.25
C TYR A 240 23.83 3.08 2.10
N ARG A 241 22.81 3.71 1.49
CA ARG A 241 22.87 5.14 1.14
C ARG A 241 22.61 6.00 2.37
N ILE A 242 23.31 7.13 2.43
CA ILE A 242 23.23 8.05 3.58
C ILE A 242 22.15 9.09 3.27
N TRP A 243 21.08 9.12 4.05
CA TRP A 243 20.08 10.20 3.98
C TRP A 243 20.41 11.32 4.95
N SER A 244 20.22 12.56 4.48
CA SER A 244 20.16 13.72 5.36
C SER A 244 18.89 13.64 6.21
N ASN A 245 19.12 13.50 7.52
CA ASN A 245 18.23 13.47 8.68
C ASN A 245 16.84 14.14 8.58
N ASN A 246 15.90 13.58 7.81
CA ASN A 246 14.52 14.05 7.86
C ASN A 246 13.50 12.95 7.57
N CYS A 247 12.91 12.40 8.64
CA CYS A 247 11.81 11.44 8.56
C CYS A 247 10.63 12.00 7.74
N GLU A 248 10.38 13.32 7.80
CA GLU A 248 9.34 14.01 7.04
C GLU A 248 9.59 13.92 5.52
N HIS A 249 10.85 14.05 5.08
CA HIS A 249 11.20 13.90 3.66
C HIS A 249 10.86 12.51 3.13
N PHE A 250 11.13 11.47 3.91
CA PHE A 250 10.85 10.10 3.51
C PHE A 250 9.35 9.88 3.37
N VAL A 251 8.56 10.26 4.37
CA VAL A 251 7.10 10.05 4.32
C VAL A 251 6.42 10.91 3.24
N ASN A 252 6.88 12.14 3.01
CA ASN A 252 6.37 12.99 1.94
C ASN A 252 6.77 12.47 0.56
N TRP A 253 7.97 11.90 0.42
CA TRP A 253 8.38 11.24 -0.82
C TRP A 253 7.51 10.02 -1.11
N CYS A 254 7.21 9.22 -0.09
CA CYS A 254 6.29 8.09 -0.21
C CYS A 254 4.87 8.54 -0.63
N ARG A 255 4.28 9.50 0.09
CA ARG A 255 2.87 9.90 -0.11
C ARG A 255 2.63 10.78 -1.32
N TYR A 256 3.53 11.72 -1.62
CA TYR A 256 3.32 12.76 -2.63
C TYR A 256 4.31 12.69 -3.80
N GLY A 257 5.31 11.81 -3.74
CA GLY A 257 6.40 11.77 -4.72
C GLY A 257 7.34 12.98 -4.63
N ARG A 258 7.34 13.69 -3.49
CA ARG A 258 8.12 14.92 -3.27
C ARG A 258 8.88 14.83 -1.96
N SER A 259 10.20 15.04 -1.99
CA SER A 259 11.05 15.08 -0.80
C SER A 259 11.16 16.53 -0.28
N VAL A 260 10.12 17.02 0.40
CA VAL A 260 10.08 18.38 0.98
C VAL A 260 9.77 18.26 2.47
N SER A 261 10.36 19.12 3.30
CA SER A 261 10.07 19.26 4.74
C SER A 261 9.82 20.72 5.07
N PHE A 262 8.77 20.97 5.84
CA PHE A 262 8.47 22.29 6.35
C PHE A 262 9.45 22.75 7.44
N GLN A 263 10.19 21.82 8.06
CA GLN A 263 11.24 22.15 9.03
C GLN A 263 12.40 22.94 8.39
N VAL A 264 12.74 22.64 7.13
CA VAL A 264 13.82 23.34 6.41
C VAL A 264 13.34 24.73 5.94
N GLU A 265 12.08 24.86 5.52
CA GLU A 265 11.46 26.17 5.23
C GLU A 265 11.41 27.04 6.51
N ASN A 266 10.99 26.49 7.64
CA ASN A 266 10.89 27.24 8.91
C ASN A 266 12.26 27.62 9.49
N LYS A 267 13.29 26.76 9.42
CA LYS A 267 14.67 27.12 9.82
C LYS A 267 15.25 28.24 8.98
N SER A 268 14.97 28.26 7.68
CA SER A 268 15.36 29.33 6.77
C SER A 268 14.71 30.66 7.16
N SER A 269 13.42 30.60 7.49
CA SER A 269 12.59 31.75 7.86
C SER A 269 12.98 32.34 9.23
N LEU A 270 13.21 31.48 10.23
CA LEU A 270 13.68 31.87 11.56
C LEU A 270 15.14 32.37 11.55
N SER A 271 16.00 31.80 10.70
CA SER A 271 17.37 32.29 10.44
C SER A 271 17.36 33.69 9.84
N LEU A 272 16.48 33.95 8.86
CA LEU A 272 16.29 35.27 8.25
C LEU A 272 15.74 36.28 9.26
N LEU A 273 14.73 35.89 10.05
CA LEU A 273 14.19 36.73 11.11
C LEU A 273 15.24 37.03 12.19
N TRP A 274 16.03 36.04 12.61
CA TRP A 274 17.11 36.22 13.57
C TRP A 274 18.19 37.17 13.06
N LYS A 275 18.62 37.03 11.80
CA LYS A 275 19.57 37.97 11.17
C LYS A 275 19.02 39.39 11.09
N TYR A 276 17.72 39.53 10.83
CA TYR A 276 17.03 40.82 10.79
C TYR A 276 16.92 41.46 12.18
N LEU A 277 16.66 40.66 13.22
CA LEU A 277 16.52 41.12 14.61
C LEU A 277 17.86 41.35 15.33
N THR A 278 18.91 40.62 14.96
CA THR A 278 20.24 40.71 15.61
C THR A 278 21.21 41.63 14.90
N GLY A 279 20.78 42.32 13.83
CA GLY A 279 21.51 43.46 13.27
C GLY A 279 22.97 43.18 12.93
N SER A 280 23.32 41.96 12.49
CA SER A 280 24.67 41.69 11.98
C SER A 280 24.79 42.17 10.53
N GLY A 281 24.63 43.48 10.35
CA GLY A 281 25.10 44.17 9.15
C GLY A 281 26.61 44.26 9.22
N GLY A 282 27.30 43.36 8.51
CA GLY A 282 28.72 43.54 8.24
C GLY A 282 28.89 44.81 7.39
N CYS A 283 29.36 45.88 8.03
CA CYS A 283 29.95 47.01 7.33
C CYS A 283 31.35 46.60 6.85
N CYS A 284 31.58 46.84 5.55
CA CYS A 284 32.84 46.97 4.80
C CYS A 284 34.01 46.04 5.16
#